data_AF-A0A7C4TII1-F1
#
_entry.id   AF-A0A7C4TII1-F1
#
_cell.length_a   1.000
_cell.length_b   1.000
_cell.length_c   1.000
_cell.angle_alpha   90.00
_cell.angle_beta   90.00
_cell.angle_gamma   90.00
#
_symmetry.space_group_name_H-M   'P 1'
#
loop_
_entity.id
_entity.type
_entity.pdbx_description
1 polymer ?
#
loop_
_entity_poly.entity_id
_entity_poly.type
_entity_poly.pdbx_seq_one_letter_code
_entity_poly.pdbx_strand_id
1 'polypeptide(L)'
;MGNEFRVYMKEIEVSSKRRYEVIKITELVKEVVKESGIKDGLVLVYVPHATATIIVNEYEPRLCEDYIEWVRRYIPPNAGWRHDEIDD
;
A
#
# COMPACT_ATOMS: atom_id res chain seq x y z
N MET A 1 11.92 -11.98 33.75
CA MET A 1 11.66 -10.69 33.07
C MET A 1 10.60 -10.98 32.01
N GLY A 2 9.37 -10.48 32.20
CA GLY A 2 8.29 -10.71 31.23
C GLY A 2 8.52 -9.87 29.99
N ASN A 3 8.19 -10.40 28.81
CA ASN A 3 8.17 -9.60 27.59
C ASN A 3 7.13 -8.48 27.76
N GLU A 4 7.59 -7.23 27.79
CA GLU A 4 6.73 -6.05 27.84
C GLU A 4 6.08 -5.82 26.48
N PHE A 5 4.75 -5.72 26.45
CA PHE A 5 4.01 -5.39 25.23
C PHE A 5 4.20 -3.91 24.89
N ARG A 6 4.63 -3.63 23.65
CA ARG A 6 4.87 -2.27 23.15
C ARG A 6 4.14 -2.07 21.83
N VAL A 7 3.61 -0.87 21.63
CA VAL A 7 2.98 -0.44 20.39
C VAL A 7 3.74 0.77 19.86
N TYR A 8 4.06 0.77 18.58
CA TYR A 8 4.68 1.88 17.87
C TYR A 8 3.87 2.16 16.61
N MET A 9 3.53 3.43 16.38
CA MET A 9 2.75 3.87 15.24
C MET A 9 3.46 5.04 14.56
N LYS A 10 3.52 5.00 13.23
CA LYS A 10 4.09 6.06 12.41
C LYS A 10 3.32 6.16 11.11
N GLU A 11 3.01 7.38 10.71
CA GLU A 11 2.43 7.69 9.42
C GLU A 11 3.56 7.99 8.41
N ILE A 12 3.37 7.54 7.18
CA ILE A 12 4.30 7.78 6.07
C ILE A 12 3.47 8.34 4.91
N GLU A 13 3.93 9.46 4.35
CA GLU A 13 3.36 10.01 3.13
C GLU A 13 4.04 9.42 1.90
N VAL A 14 3.23 9.06 0.91
CA VAL A 14 3.70 8.55 -0.38
C VAL A 14 2.94 9.29 -1.47
N SER A 15 3.66 9.93 -2.39
CA SER A 15 3.06 10.67 -3.51
C SER A 15 3.12 9.85 -4.80
N SER A 16 1.97 9.53 -5.36
CA SER A 16 1.86 8.98 -6.72
C SER A 16 2.00 10.08 -7.78
N LYS A 17 2.61 9.74 -8.91
CA LYS A 17 2.76 10.62 -10.09
C LYS A 17 1.83 10.22 -11.23
N ARG A 18 1.21 9.05 -11.15
CA ARG A 18 0.29 8.50 -12.18
C ARG A 18 -0.98 7.98 -11.51
N ARG A 19 -2.10 7.98 -12.25
CA ARG A 19 -3.40 7.44 -11.79
C ARG A 19 -3.32 5.99 -11.34
N TYR A 20 -2.53 5.17 -12.05
CA TYR A 20 -2.21 3.80 -11.66
C TYR A 20 -0.70 3.70 -11.47
N GLU A 21 -0.26 3.35 -10.28
CA GLU A 21 1.15 3.27 -9.95
C GLU A 21 1.40 2.25 -8.83
N VAL A 22 2.38 1.38 -9.04
CA VAL A 22 2.92 0.53 -7.98
C VAL A 22 4.13 1.24 -7.38
N ILE A 23 4.07 1.54 -6.08
CA ILE A 23 5.15 2.20 -5.36
C ILE A 23 5.73 1.21 -4.35
N LYS A 24 7.02 0.94 -4.47
CA LYS A 24 7.72 0.07 -3.51
C LYS A 24 7.95 0.81 -2.19
N ILE A 25 7.28 0.36 -1.13
CA ILE A 25 7.40 0.94 0.22
C ILE A 25 8.24 0.09 1.19
N THR A 26 8.85 -1.00 0.73
CA THR A 26 9.56 -1.97 1.60
C THR A 26 10.62 -1.31 2.46
N GLU A 27 11.42 -0.39 1.92
CA GLU A 27 12.48 0.28 2.68
C GLU A 27 11.90 1.26 3.71
N LEU A 28 10.81 1.97 3.39
CA LEU A 28 10.09 2.82 4.33
C LEU A 28 9.56 2.02 5.53
N VAL A 29 8.96 0.85 5.27
CA VAL A 29 8.47 -0.05 6.33
C VAL A 29 9.63 -0.59 7.18
N LYS A 30 10.76 -0.96 6.57
CA LYS A 30 11.96 -1.40 7.32
C LYS A 30 12.50 -0.31 8.23
N GLU A 31 12.49 0.94 7.79
CA GLU A 31 12.90 2.09 8.61
C GLU A 31 11.97 2.25 9.83
N VAL A 32 10.66 2.21 9.64
CA VAL A 32 9.67 2.24 10.72
C VAL A 32 9.89 1.10 11.73
N VAL A 33 10.12 -0.12 11.25
CA VAL A 33 10.39 -1.28 12.11
C VAL A 33 11.68 -1.08 12.90
N LYS A 34 12.74 -0.58 12.26
CA LYS A 34 14.01 -0.27 12.92
C LYS A 34 13.85 0.80 14.01
N GLU A 35 13.09 1.86 13.73
CA GLU A 35 12.79 2.94 14.68
C GLU A 35 11.97 2.45 15.88
N SER A 36 11.06 1.49 15.68
CA SER A 36 10.22 0.96 16.76
C SER A 36 11.00 0.29 17.90
N GLY A 37 12.19 -0.24 17.61
CA GLY A 37 12.97 -1.04 18.56
C GLY A 37 12.29 -2.34 19.04
N ILE A 38 11.17 -2.75 18.42
CA ILE A 38 10.49 -4.02 18.68
C ILE A 38 11.28 -5.14 18.00
N LYS A 39 11.62 -6.20 18.75
CA LYS A 39 12.42 -7.33 18.25
C LYS A 39 11.56 -8.49 17.76
N ASP A 40 10.46 -8.76 18.47
CA ASP A 40 9.51 -9.82 18.17
C ASP A 40 8.09 -9.25 18.28
N GLY A 41 7.29 -9.37 17.22
CA GLY A 41 5.96 -8.77 17.16
C GLY A 41 5.31 -8.85 15.78
N LEU A 42 4.30 -8.01 15.57
CA LEU A 42 3.56 -7.89 14.31
C LEU A 42 3.74 -6.48 13.74
N VAL A 43 3.73 -6.38 12.41
CA VAL A 43 3.71 -5.10 11.68
C VAL A 43 2.42 -5.04 10.88
N LEU A 44 1.60 -4.04 11.17
CA LEU A 44 0.42 -3.72 10.37
C LEU A 44 0.75 -2.55 9.44
N VAL A 45 0.66 -2.79 8.14
CA VAL A 45 0.74 -1.72 7.13
C VAL A 45 -0.66 -1.48 6.61
N TYR A 46 -1.15 -0.26 6.79
CA TYR A 46 -2.51 0.12 6.47
C TYR A 46 -2.51 1.42 5.65
N VAL A 47 -3.40 1.50 4.67
CA VAL A 47 -3.61 2.69 3.85
C VAL A 47 -5.02 3.23 4.12
N PRO A 48 -5.18 4.42 4.74
CA PRO A 48 -6.50 4.98 5.07
C PRO A 48 -7.21 5.62 3.85
N HIS A 49 -7.05 5.05 2.66
CA HIS A 49 -7.65 5.55 1.42
C HIS A 49 -8.47 4.46 0.75
N ALA A 50 -9.68 4.80 0.30
CA ALA A 50 -10.59 3.86 -0.35
C ALA A 50 -10.15 3.45 -1.77
N THR A 51 -9.27 4.23 -2.39
CA THR A 51 -8.84 4.09 -3.80
C THR A 51 -7.39 3.62 -3.95
N ALA A 52 -6.77 3.16 -2.86
CA ALA A 52 -5.42 2.59 -2.84
C ALA A 52 -5.41 1.28 -2.03
N THR A 53 -4.39 0.44 -2.25
CA THR A 53 -4.24 -0.83 -1.52
C THR A 53 -2.77 -1.15 -1.25
N ILE A 54 -2.54 -2.06 -0.30
CA ILE A 54 -1.23 -2.62 0.01
C ILE A 54 -1.18 -4.05 -0.52
N ILE A 55 -0.14 -4.35 -1.31
CA ILE A 55 0.15 -5.69 -1.80
C ILE A 55 1.50 -6.17 -1.29
N VAL A 56 1.65 -7.48 -1.09
CA VAL A 56 2.92 -8.13 -0.75
C VAL A 56 3.21 -9.17 -1.83
N ASN A 57 4.20 -8.90 -2.67
CA ASN A 57 4.68 -9.81 -3.71
C ASN A 57 6.13 -9.48 -4.12
N GLU A 58 6.68 -10.21 -5.08
CA GLU A 58 7.96 -9.90 -5.72
C GLU A 58 7.93 -8.51 -6.38
N TYR A 59 9.02 -7.75 -6.21
CA TYR A 59 9.20 -6.48 -6.89
C TYR A 59 9.95 -6.68 -8.21
N GLU A 60 9.21 -6.99 -9.26
CA GLU A 60 9.70 -7.11 -10.62
C GLU A 60 8.91 -6.14 -11.53
N PRO A 61 9.57 -5.29 -12.35
CA PRO A 61 8.88 -4.24 -13.11
C PRO A 61 7.75 -4.70 -14.02
N ARG A 62 7.88 -5.85 -14.70
CA ARG A 62 6.82 -6.41 -15.57
C ARG A 62 5.67 -6.95 -14.74
N LEU A 63 5.95 -7.59 -13.61
CA LEU A 63 4.88 -7.98 -12.68
C LEU A 63 4.12 -6.76 -12.13
N CYS A 64 4.81 -5.65 -11.87
CA CYS A 64 4.15 -4.39 -11.51
C CYS A 64 3.24 -3.87 -12.63
N GLU A 65 3.68 -3.98 -13.89
CA GLU A 65 2.85 -3.65 -15.06
C GLU A 65 1.65 -4.60 -15.19
N ASP A 66 1.83 -5.89 -14.93
CA ASP A 66 0.75 -6.89 -14.96
C ASP A 66 -0.38 -6.55 -13.98
N TYR A 67 -0.06 -6.06 -12.76
CA TYR A 67 -1.08 -5.58 -11.83
C TYR A 67 -1.85 -4.38 -12.38
N ILE A 68 -1.14 -3.42 -12.97
CA ILE A 68 -1.75 -2.21 -13.53
C ILE A 68 -2.67 -2.60 -14.69
N GLU A 69 -2.22 -3.48 -15.58
CA GLU A 69 -3.02 -3.97 -16.70
C GLU A 69 -4.22 -4.80 -16.25
N TRP A 70 -4.07 -5.61 -15.18
CA TRP A 70 -5.20 -6.33 -14.59
C TRP A 70 -6.28 -5.36 -14.07
N VAL A 71 -5.89 -4.33 -13.31
CA VAL A 71 -6.84 -3.31 -12.82
C VAL A 71 -7.49 -2.57 -13.99
N ARG A 72 -6.71 -2.13 -14.99
CA ARG A 72 -7.25 -1.43 -16.17
C ARG A 72 -8.25 -2.28 -16.94
N ARG A 73 -8.00 -3.59 -17.05
CA ARG A 73 -8.84 -4.50 -17.80
C ARG A 73 -10.17 -4.79 -17.10
N TYR A 74 -10.15 -5.02 -15.79
CA TYR A 74 -11.32 -5.48 -15.03
C TYR A 74 -12.04 -4.37 -14.28
N ILE A 75 -11.35 -3.26 -14.01
CA ILE A 75 -11.89 -2.07 -13.34
C ILE A 75 -11.54 -0.82 -14.18
N PRO A 76 -11.96 -0.78 -15.46
CA PRO A 76 -11.65 0.36 -16.32
C PRO A 76 -12.38 1.63 -15.82
N PRO A 77 -11.79 2.82 -16.03
CA PRO A 77 -12.50 4.07 -15.83
C PRO A 77 -13.61 4.21 -16.87
N ASN A 78 -14.67 4.97 -16.55
CA ASN A 78 -15.79 5.24 -17.46
C ASN A 78 -16.51 3.97 -17.96
N ALA A 79 -16.53 2.91 -17.15
CA ALA A 79 -17.24 1.66 -17.48
C ALA A 79 -18.75 1.74 -17.21
N GLY A 80 -19.28 2.94 -16.93
CA GLY A 80 -20.66 3.14 -16.48
C GLY A 80 -20.87 2.79 -15.01
N TRP A 81 -19.85 3.00 -14.16
CA TRP A 81 -20.03 2.81 -12.72
C TRP A 81 -21.00 3.85 -12.19
N ARG A 82 -22.00 3.43 -11.43
CA ARG A 82 -22.97 4.35 -10.81
C ARG A 82 -22.31 5.34 -9.85
N HIS A 83 -21.14 5.01 -9.31
CA HIS A 83 -20.40 5.93 -8.45
C HIS A 83 -19.82 7.11 -9.23
N ASP A 84 -19.48 6.91 -10.51
CA ASP A 84 -18.97 7.96 -11.40
C ASP A 84 -20.02 9.07 -11.66
N GLU A 85 -21.31 8.85 -11.32
CA GLU A 85 -22.36 9.88 -11.37
C GLU A 85 -22.20 10.96 -10.29
N ILE A 86 -21.38 10.69 -9.26
CA ILE A 86 -21.17 11.56 -8.09
C ILE A 86 -19.71 12.06 -8.02
N ASP A 87 -18.75 11.24 -8.45
CA ASP A 87 -17.31 11.48 -8.32
C ASP A 87 -16.61 11.15 -9.65
N ASP A 88 -15.90 12.13 -10.24
CA ASP A 88 -15.15 12.03 -11.52
C ASP A 88 -13.64 12.12 -11.26
#